data_AF-A0A1H0Y549-F1
#
_entry.id   AF-A0A1H0Y549-F1
#
_cell.length_a   1.000
_cell.length_b   1.000
_cell.length_c   1.000
_cell.angle_alpha   90.00
_cell.angle_beta   90.00
_cell.angle_gamma   90.00
#
_symmetry.space_group_name_H-M   'P 1'
#
loop_
_entity.id
_entity.type
_entity.pdbx_description
1 polymer ?
#
loop_
_entity_poly.entity_id
_entity_poly.type
_entity_poly.pdbx_seq_one_letter_code
_entity_poly.pdbx_strand_id
1 'polypeptide(L)'
;MKLKELFDKYTFDDIVPFIKEIITDNPDSLPDFRMAFDELRMMKPSDENSEDVLIKDFLDKNGNILANPVCWHLGYSWDECLAKHVVIDNDYPLDDRYVLAGCLWEMTFYGFSSMPDDEAEISFSIPKELKNKYDKALYRLQLSHWKHTTPRRYRWKGHSLCTDIDYHERGNKNRSKRKRDYRVECRENFLRKHSQRENFILKLTRCGAFKREEVEYLHQVDEGQYFPYTSRTWDESKRIDYILESINKYQNVDFLQFDDAIICLRASSEYPVTEDEKEKLLVGLPKSLKAIPIKIGLGTKESMMQEVEMMLFLNVIK
;
A
#
# COMPACT_ATOMS: atom_id res chain seq x y z
N MET A 1 29.89 5.36 3.58
CA MET A 1 29.30 6.56 2.95
C MET A 1 27.96 6.84 3.62
N LYS A 2 27.41 8.05 3.56
CA LYS A 2 26.07 8.28 4.13
C LYS A 2 24.99 7.69 3.22
N LEU A 3 23.90 7.20 3.80
CA LEU A 3 22.80 6.66 3.00
C LEU A 3 22.22 7.72 2.04
N LYS A 4 22.13 8.98 2.48
CA LYS A 4 21.73 10.10 1.62
C LYS A 4 22.58 10.23 0.35
N GLU A 5 23.89 10.02 0.45
CA GLU A 5 24.81 10.11 -0.68
C GLU A 5 24.54 9.03 -1.73
N LEU A 6 24.08 7.84 -1.32
CA LEU A 6 23.66 6.78 -2.25
C LEU A 6 22.41 7.19 -3.04
N PHE A 7 21.39 7.72 -2.36
CA PHE A 7 20.17 8.22 -3.01
C PHE A 7 20.45 9.36 -3.99
N ASP A 8 21.45 10.21 -3.71
CA ASP A 8 21.82 11.31 -4.59
C ASP A 8 22.68 10.86 -5.78
N LYS A 9 23.46 9.78 -5.61
CA LYS A 9 24.39 9.22 -6.61
C LYS A 9 23.71 8.46 -7.74
N TYR A 10 22.65 7.70 -7.45
CA TYR A 10 21.96 6.84 -8.42
C TYR A 10 20.57 7.35 -8.76
N THR A 11 20.04 6.91 -9.90
CA THR A 11 18.65 7.11 -10.28
C THR A 11 17.81 5.88 -9.91
N PHE A 12 16.49 6.03 -9.87
CA PHE A 12 15.61 4.89 -9.64
C PHE A 12 15.82 3.78 -10.68
N ASP A 13 16.04 4.14 -11.95
CA ASP A 13 16.32 3.18 -13.03
C ASP A 13 17.54 2.30 -12.78
N ASP A 14 18.58 2.85 -12.14
CA ASP A 14 19.81 2.12 -11.85
C ASP A 14 19.57 0.97 -10.86
N ILE A 15 18.53 1.08 -10.02
CA ILE A 15 18.22 0.12 -8.96
C ILE A 15 17.03 -0.80 -9.28
N VAL A 16 16.23 -0.52 -10.32
CA VAL A 16 15.07 -1.35 -10.72
C VAL A 16 15.41 -2.84 -10.86
N PRO A 17 16.51 -3.26 -11.51
CA PRO A 17 16.84 -4.68 -11.63
C PRO A 17 17.00 -5.36 -10.27
N PHE A 18 17.68 -4.71 -9.34
CA PHE A 18 17.93 -5.22 -8.00
C PHE A 18 16.67 -5.22 -7.13
N ILE A 19 15.82 -4.20 -7.25
CA ILE A 19 14.51 -4.20 -6.59
C ILE A 19 13.70 -5.41 -7.05
N LYS A 20 13.61 -5.66 -8.36
CA LYS A 20 12.87 -6.82 -8.91
C LYS A 20 13.37 -8.17 -8.38
N GLU A 21 14.66 -8.29 -8.09
CA GLU A 21 15.24 -9.49 -7.45
C GLU A 21 14.83 -9.62 -5.97
N ILE A 22 14.63 -8.50 -5.27
CA ILE A 22 14.19 -8.46 -3.87
C ILE A 22 12.67 -8.70 -3.74
N ILE A 23 11.85 -8.08 -4.60
CA ILE A 23 10.38 -8.12 -4.53
C ILE A 23 9.74 -9.19 -5.41
N THR A 24 10.26 -10.42 -5.37
CA THR A 24 9.84 -11.53 -6.26
C THR A 24 8.34 -11.80 -6.27
N ASP A 25 7.67 -11.57 -5.13
CA ASP A 25 6.28 -11.95 -4.92
C ASP A 25 5.28 -10.83 -5.26
N ASN A 26 5.75 -9.60 -5.49
CA ASN A 26 4.88 -8.45 -5.77
C ASN A 26 5.51 -7.41 -6.72
N PRO A 27 5.78 -7.77 -7.98
CA PRO A 27 6.45 -6.89 -8.94
C PRO A 27 5.64 -5.63 -9.29
N ASP A 28 4.34 -5.61 -9.03
CA ASP A 28 3.46 -4.48 -9.32
C ASP A 28 3.65 -3.28 -8.38
N SER A 29 4.44 -3.45 -7.31
CA SER A 29 4.75 -2.40 -6.33
C SER A 29 5.88 -1.45 -6.76
N LEU A 30 6.50 -1.66 -7.93
CA LEU A 30 7.59 -0.78 -8.41
C LEU A 30 7.24 0.71 -8.46
N PRO A 31 6.03 1.15 -8.87
CA PRO A 31 5.65 2.55 -8.79
C PRO A 31 5.67 3.12 -7.35
N ASP A 32 5.32 2.31 -6.36
CA ASP A 32 5.35 2.71 -4.95
C ASP A 32 6.79 2.89 -4.47
N PHE A 33 7.69 1.98 -4.87
CA PHE A 33 9.13 2.13 -4.62
C PHE A 33 9.72 3.38 -5.26
N ARG A 34 9.27 3.72 -6.48
CA ARG A 34 9.69 4.95 -7.15
C ARG A 34 9.28 6.18 -6.35
N MET A 35 8.04 6.21 -5.90
CA MET A 35 7.50 7.31 -5.10
C MET A 35 8.31 7.51 -3.82
N ALA A 36 8.57 6.42 -3.08
CA ALA A 36 9.40 6.44 -1.88
C ALA A 36 10.83 6.90 -2.18
N PHE A 37 11.43 6.40 -3.27
CA PHE A 37 12.78 6.77 -3.69
C PHE A 37 12.90 8.27 -3.96
N ASP A 38 11.98 8.84 -4.74
CA ASP A 38 11.98 10.26 -5.08
C ASP A 38 11.74 11.14 -3.85
N GLU A 39 10.86 10.71 -2.93
CA GLU A 39 10.62 11.39 -1.65
C GLU A 39 11.86 11.38 -0.75
N LEU A 40 12.50 10.24 -0.58
CA LEU A 40 13.76 10.08 0.18
C LEU A 40 14.91 10.89 -0.41
N ARG A 41 14.99 10.95 -1.74
CA ARG A 41 15.98 11.77 -2.43
C ARG A 41 15.75 13.27 -2.22
N MET A 42 14.53 13.72 -1.96
CA MET A 42 14.26 15.13 -1.68
C MET A 42 14.34 15.48 -0.19
N MET A 43 14.23 14.48 0.68
CA MET A 43 14.27 14.66 2.13
C MET A 43 15.66 15.08 2.62
N LYS A 44 15.69 15.92 3.64
CA LYS A 44 16.92 16.29 4.35
C LYS A 44 17.20 15.27 5.45
N PRO A 45 18.44 14.76 5.58
CA PRO A 45 18.82 13.96 6.72
C PRO A 45 18.66 14.73 8.03
N SER A 46 18.34 14.02 9.11
CA SER A 46 18.37 14.59 10.46
C SER A 46 19.78 15.07 10.83
N ASP A 47 19.85 16.11 11.68
CA ASP A 47 21.11 16.67 12.19
C ASP A 47 21.72 15.84 13.33
N GLU A 48 21.01 14.81 13.82
CA GLU A 48 21.46 13.98 14.93
C GLU A 48 22.51 12.94 14.51
N ASN A 49 23.46 12.65 15.43
CA ASN A 49 24.40 11.55 15.26
C ASN A 49 23.61 10.24 15.27
N SER A 50 23.46 9.66 14.10
CA SER A 50 22.70 8.43 13.90
C SER A 50 23.65 7.23 13.83
N GLU A 51 23.23 6.13 14.43
CA GLU A 51 23.97 4.86 14.42
C GLU A 51 24.19 4.36 12.98
N ASP A 52 25.29 3.64 12.75
CA ASP A 52 25.60 3.10 11.42
C ASP A 52 24.56 2.04 10.99
N VAL A 53 24.21 2.04 9.70
CA VAL A 53 23.47 0.94 9.06
C VAL A 53 24.46 -0.13 8.68
N LEU A 54 24.23 -1.33 9.19
CA LEU A 54 25.14 -2.47 9.03
C LEU A 54 24.53 -3.47 8.05
N ILE A 55 25.21 -3.66 6.92
CA ILE A 55 24.78 -4.56 5.85
C ILE A 55 25.57 -5.85 5.97
N LYS A 56 24.88 -6.94 6.28
CA LYS A 56 25.48 -8.27 6.46
C LYS A 56 24.55 -9.37 6.02
N ASP A 57 25.13 -10.50 5.62
CA ASP A 57 24.39 -11.72 5.30
C ASP A 57 23.56 -12.20 6.51
N PHE A 58 22.34 -12.68 6.24
CA PHE A 58 21.54 -13.30 7.28
C PHE A 58 21.93 -14.76 7.42
N LEU A 59 22.52 -15.14 8.55
CA LEU A 59 23.05 -16.49 8.79
C LEU A 59 22.13 -17.32 9.69
N ASP A 60 22.06 -18.63 9.45
CA ASP A 60 21.47 -19.59 10.39
C ASP A 60 22.37 -19.81 11.63
N LYS A 61 21.88 -20.60 12.59
CA LYS A 61 22.64 -20.96 13.81
C LYS A 61 23.95 -21.72 13.53
N ASN A 62 24.14 -22.22 12.31
CA ASN A 62 25.31 -22.97 11.87
C ASN A 62 26.24 -22.12 10.97
N GLY A 63 25.91 -20.84 10.73
CA GLY A 63 26.69 -19.95 9.87
C GLY A 63 26.39 -20.08 8.37
N ASN A 64 25.32 -20.76 7.97
CA ASN A 64 24.90 -20.82 6.57
C ASN A 64 24.09 -19.57 6.20
N ILE A 65 24.35 -19.01 5.02
CA ILE A 65 23.58 -17.88 4.48
C ILE A 65 22.14 -18.34 4.20
N LEU A 66 21.19 -17.71 4.88
CA LEU A 66 19.76 -17.96 4.77
C LEU A 66 19.06 -17.00 3.79
N ALA A 67 19.57 -15.77 3.68
CA ALA A 67 19.01 -14.74 2.80
C ALA A 67 20.09 -13.75 2.38
N ASN A 68 19.75 -13.01 1.32
CA ASN A 68 20.47 -11.84 0.83
C ASN A 68 20.86 -10.85 1.95
N PRO A 69 21.88 -10.00 1.76
CA PRO A 69 22.34 -9.06 2.77
C PRO A 69 21.19 -8.21 3.33
N VAL A 70 21.01 -8.24 4.65
CA VAL A 70 19.94 -7.51 5.35
C VAL A 70 20.51 -6.20 5.90
N CYS A 71 19.75 -5.12 5.79
CA CYS A 71 20.14 -3.83 6.33
C CYS A 71 19.69 -3.72 7.80
N TRP A 72 20.60 -3.99 8.72
CA TRP A 72 20.32 -3.89 10.15
C TRP A 72 20.37 -2.45 10.62
N HIS A 73 19.58 -2.14 11.65
CA HIS A 73 19.53 -0.84 12.31
C HIS A 73 18.97 0.30 11.45
N LEU A 74 18.23 0.03 10.38
CA LEU A 74 17.35 1.05 9.79
C LEU A 74 16.21 1.32 10.79
N GLY A 75 16.09 2.57 11.21
CA GLY A 75 15.07 3.01 12.16
C GLY A 75 13.71 3.18 11.48
N TYR A 76 12.73 3.65 12.25
CA TYR A 76 11.38 3.91 11.75
C TYR A 76 11.27 5.23 10.97
N SER A 77 12.12 6.21 11.29
CA SER A 77 12.06 7.54 10.69
C SER A 77 12.98 7.64 9.47
N TRP A 78 12.43 8.10 8.34
CA TRP A 78 13.15 8.17 7.08
C TRP A 78 14.31 9.19 7.11
N ASP A 79 14.11 10.34 7.74
CA ASP A 79 15.12 11.40 7.91
C ASP A 79 16.30 10.95 8.80
N GLU A 80 16.03 10.21 9.87
CA GLU A 80 17.05 9.58 10.71
C GLU A 80 17.84 8.53 9.92
N CYS A 81 17.16 7.67 9.15
CA CYS A 81 17.79 6.65 8.31
C CYS A 81 18.74 7.28 7.28
N LEU A 82 18.35 8.38 6.64
CA LEU A 82 19.18 9.08 5.66
C LEU A 82 20.49 9.66 6.25
N ALA A 83 20.51 9.95 7.55
CA ALA A 83 21.69 10.50 8.23
C ALA A 83 22.77 9.44 8.53
N LYS A 84 22.39 8.14 8.51
CA LYS A 84 23.25 7.02 8.91
C LYS A 84 24.37 6.75 7.92
N HIS A 85 25.50 6.25 8.43
CA HIS A 85 26.56 5.74 7.57
C HIS A 85 26.32 4.27 7.24
N VAL A 86 26.47 3.95 5.96
CA VAL A 86 26.38 2.58 5.48
C VAL A 86 27.74 1.90 5.63
N VAL A 87 27.75 0.80 6.40
CA VAL A 87 28.89 -0.07 6.65
C VAL A 87 28.57 -1.45 6.09
N ILE A 88 29.36 -1.89 5.12
CA ILE A 88 29.24 -3.22 4.51
C ILE A 88 30.16 -4.16 5.28
N ASP A 89 29.56 -5.12 6.00
CA ASP A 89 30.25 -6.13 6.81
C ASP A 89 30.04 -7.50 6.18
N ASN A 90 30.54 -7.65 4.95
CA ASN A 90 30.51 -8.87 4.17
C ASN A 90 31.91 -9.16 3.61
N ASP A 91 32.23 -10.45 3.41
CA ASP A 91 33.55 -10.90 2.91
C ASP A 91 33.80 -10.53 1.44
N TYR A 92 32.81 -9.97 0.74
CA TYR A 92 32.86 -9.60 -0.66
C TYR A 92 32.26 -8.20 -0.88
N PRO A 93 32.76 -7.44 -1.88
CA PRO A 93 32.20 -6.14 -2.20
C PRO A 93 30.78 -6.30 -2.74
N LEU A 94 29.85 -5.53 -2.18
CA LEU A 94 28.49 -5.39 -2.73
C LEU A 94 28.42 -4.21 -3.68
N ASP A 95 27.59 -4.33 -4.72
CA ASP A 95 27.24 -3.20 -5.57
C ASP A 95 26.44 -2.17 -4.74
N ASP A 96 26.88 -0.92 -4.76
CA ASP A 96 26.17 0.20 -4.12
C ASP A 96 24.68 0.25 -4.51
N ARG A 97 24.34 -0.10 -5.77
CA ARG A 97 22.97 -0.11 -6.28
C ARG A 97 22.12 -1.18 -5.62
N TYR A 98 22.71 -2.35 -5.38
CA TYR A 98 22.08 -3.44 -4.67
C TYR A 98 21.83 -3.06 -3.20
N VAL A 99 22.85 -2.47 -2.57
CA VAL A 99 22.76 -1.91 -1.22
C VAL A 99 21.64 -0.88 -1.11
N LEU A 100 21.57 0.06 -2.06
CA LEU A 100 20.52 1.08 -2.09
C LEU A 100 19.12 0.48 -2.28
N ALA A 101 18.97 -0.53 -3.14
CA ALA A 101 17.71 -1.25 -3.31
C ALA A 101 17.26 -1.95 -2.02
N GLY A 102 18.18 -2.62 -1.31
CA GLY A 102 17.92 -3.26 -0.02
C GLY A 102 17.53 -2.26 1.07
N CYS A 103 18.26 -1.13 1.16
CA CYS A 103 17.92 -0.06 2.10
C CYS A 103 16.53 0.53 1.81
N LEU A 104 16.21 0.79 0.53
CA LEU A 104 14.90 1.28 0.13
C LEU A 104 13.79 0.28 0.55
N TRP A 105 13.99 -1.00 0.29
CA TRP A 105 13.05 -2.05 0.67
C TRP A 105 12.73 -2.06 2.17
N GLU A 106 13.76 -2.08 3.02
CA GLU A 106 13.62 -2.03 4.48
C GLU A 106 12.94 -0.73 4.96
N MET A 107 13.33 0.41 4.40
CA MET A 107 12.74 1.71 4.77
C MET A 107 11.25 1.80 4.41
N THR A 108 10.82 1.08 3.38
CA THR A 108 9.41 1.02 2.95
C THR A 108 8.59 -0.08 3.63
N PHE A 109 9.15 -0.81 4.59
CA PHE A 109 8.45 -1.90 5.28
C PHE A 109 7.13 -1.46 5.94
N TYR A 110 7.09 -0.23 6.47
CA TYR A 110 5.90 0.33 7.12
C TYR A 110 5.02 1.18 6.18
N GLY A 111 5.43 1.36 4.92
CA GLY A 111 4.71 2.16 3.93
C GLY A 111 5.64 2.87 2.95
N PHE A 112 5.06 3.39 1.86
CA PHE A 112 5.80 4.03 0.75
C PHE A 112 5.80 5.56 0.80
N SER A 113 5.45 6.17 1.93
CA SER A 113 5.39 7.62 2.13
C SER A 113 5.83 7.96 3.55
N SER A 114 6.55 9.07 3.73
CA SER A 114 6.95 9.54 5.06
C SER A 114 5.81 10.23 5.79
N MET A 115 4.83 10.75 5.04
CA MET A 115 3.59 11.22 5.63
C MET A 115 2.80 10.00 6.08
N PRO A 116 2.34 9.95 7.34
CA PRO A 116 1.29 9.02 7.69
C PRO A 116 0.12 9.38 6.78
N ASP A 117 -0.29 8.46 5.90
CA ASP A 117 -1.67 8.53 5.46
C ASP A 117 -2.48 8.57 6.75
N ASP A 118 -3.48 9.45 6.85
CA ASP A 118 -4.52 9.34 7.89
C ASP A 118 -5.13 7.89 7.89
N GLU A 119 -4.88 7.12 6.83
CA GLU A 119 -5.19 5.70 6.65
C GLU A 119 -4.08 4.71 7.05
N ALA A 120 -2.79 5.08 7.16
CA ALA A 120 -1.68 4.18 7.52
C ALA A 120 -1.56 3.92 9.03
N GLU A 121 -2.02 4.86 9.87
CA GLU A 121 -2.17 4.68 11.32
C GLU A 121 -3.18 3.57 11.70
N ILE A 122 -3.85 2.97 10.70
CA ILE A 122 -4.88 1.93 10.85
C ILE A 122 -4.27 0.52 11.02
N SER A 123 -2.99 0.30 10.72
CA SER A 123 -2.45 -1.08 10.60
C SER A 123 -2.32 -1.85 11.93
N PHE A 124 -2.18 -1.16 13.07
CA PHE A 124 -2.05 -1.81 14.39
C PHE A 124 -3.17 -1.49 15.39
N SER A 125 -4.05 -0.55 15.05
CA SER A 125 -5.13 -0.13 15.94
C SER A 125 -6.48 -0.63 15.43
N ILE A 126 -7.25 -1.24 16.33
CA ILE A 126 -8.69 -1.54 16.17
C ILE A 126 -9.34 -0.41 15.36
N PRO A 127 -10.05 -0.68 14.25
CA PRO A 127 -10.67 0.38 13.47
C PRO A 127 -11.51 1.26 14.38
N LYS A 128 -11.04 2.49 14.65
CA LYS A 128 -11.59 3.33 15.72
C LYS A 128 -13.04 3.74 15.43
N GLU A 129 -13.46 3.63 14.17
CA GLU A 129 -14.85 3.80 13.77
C GLU A 129 -15.26 2.75 12.74
N LEU A 130 -16.32 1.99 13.04
CA LEU A 130 -17.00 1.13 12.06
C LEU A 130 -17.71 2.05 11.05
N LYS A 131 -17.02 2.43 9.97
CA LYS A 131 -17.44 3.49 9.03
C LYS A 131 -18.71 3.12 8.26
N ASN A 132 -18.89 1.84 7.90
CA ASN A 132 -19.98 1.41 7.03
C ASN A 132 -20.90 0.32 7.64
N LYS A 133 -22.03 0.03 6.97
CA LYS A 133 -23.04 -0.93 7.42
C LYS A 133 -22.52 -2.38 7.49
N TYR A 134 -21.57 -2.75 6.63
CA TYR A 134 -20.97 -4.07 6.56
C TYR A 134 -19.93 -4.27 7.66
N ASP A 135 -19.11 -3.27 7.98
CA ASP A 135 -18.21 -3.28 9.14
C ASP A 135 -18.98 -3.48 10.43
N LYS A 136 -20.07 -2.72 10.61
CA LYS A 136 -20.96 -2.88 11.78
C LYS A 136 -21.53 -4.28 11.86
N ALA A 137 -21.92 -4.87 10.73
CA ALA A 137 -22.43 -6.23 10.68
C ALA A 137 -21.33 -7.28 10.94
N LEU A 138 -20.12 -7.08 10.43
CA LEU A 138 -18.97 -7.97 10.62
C LEU A 138 -18.56 -8.00 12.09
N TYR A 139 -18.41 -6.83 12.70
CA TYR A 139 -18.12 -6.70 14.12
C TYR A 139 -19.18 -7.41 14.99
N ARG A 140 -20.46 -7.21 14.68
CA ARG A 140 -21.57 -7.89 15.40
C ARG A 140 -21.50 -9.41 15.23
N LEU A 141 -21.18 -9.89 14.03
CA LEU A 141 -21.03 -11.32 13.74
C LEU A 141 -19.87 -11.93 14.52
N GLN A 142 -18.70 -11.31 14.47
CA GLN A 142 -17.49 -11.74 15.18
C GLN A 142 -17.72 -11.74 16.69
N LEU A 143 -18.31 -10.67 17.23
CA LEU A 143 -18.66 -10.58 18.64
C LEU A 143 -19.67 -11.65 19.06
N SER A 144 -20.67 -11.94 18.22
CA SER A 144 -21.65 -13.02 18.47
C SER A 144 -20.97 -14.39 18.44
N HIS A 145 -20.14 -14.65 17.43
CA HIS A 145 -19.39 -15.89 17.31
C HIS A 145 -18.49 -16.11 18.53
N TRP A 146 -17.70 -15.11 18.91
CA TRP A 146 -16.87 -15.12 20.12
C TRP A 146 -17.69 -15.35 21.40
N LYS A 147 -18.86 -14.71 21.56
CA LYS A 147 -19.77 -14.97 22.69
C LYS A 147 -20.37 -16.37 22.67
N HIS A 148 -20.36 -17.10 21.55
CA HIS A 148 -20.86 -18.48 21.49
C HIS A 148 -19.75 -19.51 21.66
N THR A 149 -18.52 -19.20 21.27
CA THR A 149 -17.36 -20.09 21.37
C THR A 149 -16.61 -19.94 22.70
N THR A 150 -16.49 -18.72 23.22
CA THR A 150 -15.71 -18.43 24.42
C THR A 150 -16.56 -18.61 25.70
N PRO A 151 -16.16 -19.46 26.66
CA PRO A 151 -16.87 -19.59 27.94
C PRO A 151 -16.99 -18.25 28.68
N ARG A 152 -18.10 -18.03 29.40
CA ARG A 152 -18.39 -16.75 30.10
C ARG A 152 -17.26 -16.28 31.01
N ARG A 153 -16.55 -17.19 31.69
CA ARG A 153 -15.43 -16.87 32.60
C ARG A 153 -14.24 -16.17 31.91
N TYR A 154 -14.07 -16.38 30.60
CA TYR A 154 -13.01 -15.75 29.81
C TYR A 154 -13.48 -14.48 29.08
N ARG A 155 -14.73 -14.05 29.31
CA ARG A 155 -15.27 -12.81 28.73
C ARG A 155 -15.02 -11.66 29.70
N TRP A 156 -13.84 -11.08 29.65
CA TRP A 156 -13.53 -9.89 30.45
C TRP A 156 -14.25 -8.65 29.88
N LYS A 157 -14.79 -7.80 30.76
CA LYS A 157 -15.49 -6.57 30.38
C LYS A 157 -14.44 -5.51 30.05
N GLY A 158 -14.24 -5.20 28.76
CA GLY A 158 -13.48 -4.01 28.35
C GLY A 158 -12.51 -4.19 27.19
N HIS A 159 -12.20 -5.41 26.74
CA HIS A 159 -11.30 -5.61 25.60
C HIS A 159 -12.03 -5.71 24.26
N SER A 160 -11.38 -5.14 23.24
CA SER A 160 -11.60 -5.40 21.83
C SER A 160 -11.40 -6.89 21.51
N LEU A 161 -11.78 -7.31 20.30
CA LEU A 161 -11.59 -8.66 19.74
C LEU A 161 -10.12 -9.16 19.71
N CYS A 162 -9.18 -8.49 20.39
CA CYS A 162 -7.76 -8.87 20.41
C CYS A 162 -7.58 -10.24 21.09
N THR A 163 -7.02 -11.11 20.27
CA THR A 163 -6.71 -12.52 20.45
C THR A 163 -5.51 -12.69 21.38
N ASP A 164 -5.66 -13.57 22.38
CA ASP A 164 -4.65 -14.56 22.77
C ASP A 164 -5.28 -15.48 23.81
N ILE A 165 -6.35 -16.15 23.37
CA ILE A 165 -6.50 -17.51 23.84
C ILE A 165 -6.48 -18.34 22.58
N ASP A 166 -5.29 -18.86 22.30
CA ASP A 166 -5.07 -20.20 21.76
C ASP A 166 -5.92 -21.22 22.57
N TYR A 167 -7.25 -21.06 22.53
CA TYR A 167 -8.14 -22.17 22.77
C TYR A 167 -7.98 -23.02 21.53
N HIS A 168 -6.92 -23.81 21.56
CA HIS A 168 -6.65 -24.94 20.71
C HIS A 168 -7.85 -25.89 20.77
N GLU A 169 -8.95 -25.54 20.10
CA GLU A 169 -9.96 -26.49 19.67
C GLU A 169 -9.72 -26.83 18.20
N ARG A 170 -8.46 -27.23 17.89
CA ARG A 170 -8.19 -28.24 16.85
C ARG A 170 -8.56 -29.64 17.34
N GLY A 171 -9.50 -29.76 18.29
CA GLY A 171 -10.15 -31.02 18.61
C GLY A 171 -11.15 -31.40 17.52
N ASN A 172 -11.53 -32.68 17.48
CA ASN A 172 -12.55 -33.19 16.57
C ASN A 172 -13.90 -32.49 16.77
N LYS A 173 -14.15 -31.40 16.05
CA LYS A 173 -15.46 -30.71 16.02
C LYS A 173 -16.47 -31.63 15.36
N ASN A 174 -17.65 -31.81 15.96
CA ASN A 174 -18.73 -32.55 15.31
C ASN A 174 -19.21 -31.86 14.01
N ARG A 175 -19.92 -32.61 13.16
CA ARG A 175 -20.41 -32.11 11.85
C ARG A 175 -21.21 -30.81 11.97
N SER A 176 -22.04 -30.68 13.00
CA SER A 176 -22.90 -29.50 13.21
C SER A 176 -22.10 -28.24 13.54
N LYS A 177 -21.05 -28.35 14.38
CA LYS A 177 -20.12 -27.26 14.67
C LYS A 177 -19.36 -26.85 13.41
N ARG A 178 -18.80 -27.81 12.66
CA ARG A 178 -18.10 -27.51 11.39
C ARG A 178 -18.99 -26.76 10.39
N LYS A 179 -20.24 -27.20 10.22
CA LYS A 179 -21.20 -26.48 9.35
C LYS A 179 -21.54 -25.08 9.86
N ARG A 180 -21.55 -24.85 11.17
CA ARG A 180 -21.76 -23.52 11.75
C ARG A 180 -20.58 -22.61 11.44
N ASP A 181 -19.36 -23.09 11.72
CA ASP A 181 -18.13 -22.34 11.49
C ASP A 181 -17.99 -21.97 10.01
N TYR A 182 -18.24 -22.93 9.11
CA TYR A 182 -18.28 -22.68 7.66
C TYR A 182 -19.28 -21.59 7.27
N ARG A 183 -20.49 -21.56 7.85
CA ARG A 183 -21.47 -20.49 7.56
C ARG A 183 -21.01 -19.13 8.08
N VAL A 184 -20.35 -19.11 9.24
CA VAL A 184 -19.80 -17.87 9.81
C VAL A 184 -18.67 -17.37 8.92
N GLU A 185 -17.74 -18.23 8.54
CA GLU A 185 -16.63 -17.92 7.62
C GLU A 185 -17.13 -17.39 6.27
N CYS A 186 -18.10 -18.07 5.63
CA CYS A 186 -18.71 -17.58 4.40
C CYS A 186 -19.33 -16.19 4.58
N ARG A 187 -20.01 -15.96 5.72
CA ARG A 187 -20.62 -14.65 6.01
C ARG A 187 -19.58 -13.58 6.32
N GLU A 188 -18.50 -13.92 7.01
CA GLU A 188 -17.39 -13.01 7.28
C GLU A 188 -16.72 -12.60 5.97
N ASN A 189 -16.41 -13.56 5.09
CA ASN A 189 -15.82 -13.28 3.79
C ASN A 189 -16.72 -12.35 2.95
N PHE A 190 -18.03 -12.61 2.92
CA PHE A 190 -19.00 -11.72 2.28
C PHE A 190 -18.96 -10.30 2.87
N LEU A 191 -19.00 -10.17 4.20
CA LEU A 191 -19.05 -8.86 4.86
C LEU A 191 -17.75 -8.08 4.69
N ARG A 192 -16.59 -8.74 4.73
CA ARG A 192 -15.28 -8.14 4.46
C ARG A 192 -15.22 -7.59 3.04
N LYS A 193 -15.55 -8.43 2.04
CA LYS A 193 -15.55 -8.05 0.61
C LYS A 193 -16.47 -6.84 0.35
N HIS A 194 -17.69 -6.86 0.87
CA HIS A 194 -18.62 -5.74 0.71
C HIS A 194 -18.23 -4.50 1.53
N SER A 195 -17.58 -4.67 2.69
CA SER A 195 -17.08 -3.53 3.46
C SER A 195 -15.99 -2.78 2.71
N GLN A 196 -15.00 -3.51 2.17
CA GLN A 196 -13.93 -2.90 1.38
C GLN A 196 -14.48 -2.12 0.18
N ARG A 197 -15.46 -2.68 -0.53
CA ARG A 197 -16.16 -2.00 -1.64
C ARG A 197 -16.93 -0.78 -1.19
N GLU A 198 -17.65 -0.87 -0.09
CA GLU A 198 -18.42 0.26 0.43
C GLU A 198 -17.49 1.40 0.87
N ASN A 199 -16.38 1.09 1.54
CA ASN A 199 -15.36 2.08 1.90
C ASN A 199 -14.77 2.72 0.65
N PHE A 200 -14.51 1.93 -0.39
CA PHE A 200 -14.01 2.44 -1.66
C PHE A 200 -15.01 3.38 -2.35
N ILE A 201 -16.28 2.98 -2.46
CA ILE A 201 -17.33 3.85 -3.02
C ILE A 201 -17.45 5.14 -2.19
N LEU A 202 -17.42 5.04 -0.86
CA LEU A 202 -17.43 6.21 0.01
C LEU A 202 -16.23 7.12 -0.28
N LYS A 203 -15.03 6.58 -0.50
CA LYS A 203 -13.83 7.34 -0.88
C LYS A 203 -14.06 8.14 -2.17
N LEU A 204 -14.55 7.49 -3.22
CA LEU A 204 -14.88 8.11 -4.51
C LEU A 204 -15.97 9.20 -4.42
N THR A 205 -17.00 8.98 -3.60
CA THR A 205 -18.09 9.94 -3.46
C THR A 205 -17.73 11.12 -2.56
N ARG A 206 -16.92 10.90 -1.51
CA ARG A 206 -16.54 11.95 -0.54
C ARG A 206 -15.56 12.95 -1.12
N CYS A 207 -14.69 12.54 -2.03
CA CYS A 207 -13.82 13.48 -2.75
C CYS A 207 -14.56 14.28 -3.83
N GLY A 208 -15.85 14.02 -4.07
CA GLY A 208 -16.65 14.72 -5.07
C GLY A 208 -16.43 14.25 -6.51
N ALA A 209 -15.58 13.25 -6.72
CA ALA A 209 -15.22 12.77 -8.06
C ALA A 209 -16.36 12.06 -8.79
N PHE A 210 -17.22 11.37 -8.04
CA PHE A 210 -18.33 10.59 -8.59
C PHE A 210 -19.59 10.75 -7.76
N LYS A 211 -20.75 10.67 -8.41
CA LYS A 211 -22.03 10.49 -7.71
C LYS A 211 -22.20 9.03 -7.31
N ARG A 212 -22.97 8.79 -6.24
CA ARG A 212 -23.12 7.43 -5.69
C ARG A 212 -23.67 6.45 -6.71
N GLU A 213 -24.62 6.89 -7.54
CA GLU A 213 -25.29 6.08 -8.55
C GLU A 213 -24.32 5.60 -9.66
N GLU A 214 -23.28 6.39 -9.96
CA GLU A 214 -22.32 6.11 -11.04
C GLU A 214 -21.35 4.97 -10.71
N VAL A 215 -21.16 4.73 -9.40
CA VAL A 215 -20.17 3.79 -8.83
C VAL A 215 -20.82 2.70 -7.98
N GLU A 216 -22.14 2.68 -7.86
CA GLU A 216 -22.86 1.65 -7.08
C GLU A 216 -22.66 0.24 -7.64
N TYR A 217 -22.45 0.12 -8.96
CA TYR A 217 -22.15 -1.14 -9.63
C TYR A 217 -20.89 -1.85 -9.07
N LEU A 218 -20.00 -1.13 -8.39
CA LEU A 218 -18.81 -1.70 -7.74
C LEU A 218 -19.14 -2.75 -6.67
N HIS A 219 -20.38 -2.78 -6.16
CA HIS A 219 -20.85 -3.87 -5.31
C HIS A 219 -20.91 -5.22 -6.04
N GLN A 220 -21.07 -5.21 -7.36
CA GLN A 220 -21.25 -6.39 -8.23
C GLN A 220 -19.96 -6.91 -8.84
N VAL A 221 -18.88 -6.13 -8.82
CA VAL A 221 -17.53 -6.54 -9.25
C VAL A 221 -17.19 -7.90 -8.61
N ASP A 222 -16.46 -8.78 -9.26
CA ASP A 222 -16.00 -10.02 -8.62
C ASP A 222 -14.63 -9.81 -7.99
N GLU A 223 -13.67 -9.36 -8.81
CA GLU A 223 -12.28 -9.13 -8.45
C GLU A 223 -11.86 -7.73 -8.88
N GLY A 224 -10.93 -7.12 -8.18
CA GLY A 224 -10.41 -5.82 -8.55
C GLY A 224 -9.04 -5.54 -7.94
N GLN A 225 -8.28 -4.70 -8.62
CA GLN A 225 -6.96 -4.26 -8.19
C GLN A 225 -6.95 -2.74 -8.02
N TYR A 226 -6.20 -2.27 -7.04
CA TYR A 226 -6.06 -0.85 -6.68
C TYR A 226 -4.60 -0.45 -6.77
N PHE A 227 -4.33 0.63 -7.50
CA PHE A 227 -3.02 1.23 -7.63
C PHE A 227 -3.08 2.71 -7.26
N PRO A 228 -2.52 3.10 -6.10
CA PRO A 228 -2.33 4.50 -5.74
C PRO A 228 -1.11 5.07 -6.46
N TYR A 229 -1.21 6.33 -6.90
CA TYR A 229 -0.09 7.09 -7.41
C TYR A 229 -0.17 8.49 -6.84
N THR A 230 0.96 9.04 -6.40
CA THR A 230 1.06 10.44 -5.97
C THR A 230 2.18 11.10 -6.75
N SER A 231 1.92 12.25 -7.36
CA SER A 231 2.96 12.99 -8.06
C SER A 231 3.91 13.63 -7.05
N ARG A 232 5.15 13.15 -6.95
CA ARG A 232 6.20 13.78 -6.11
C ARG A 232 6.98 14.85 -6.91
N THR A 233 6.26 15.80 -7.50
CA THR A 233 6.85 16.86 -8.35
C THR A 233 6.61 18.24 -7.77
N TRP A 234 7.67 19.05 -7.67
CA TRP A 234 7.60 20.47 -7.25
C TRP A 234 7.32 21.45 -8.39
N ASP A 235 6.92 20.90 -9.53
CA ASP A 235 6.51 21.65 -10.72
C ASP A 235 5.08 21.21 -11.06
N GLU A 236 4.12 22.12 -10.85
CA GLU A 236 2.70 21.89 -11.11
C GLU A 236 2.46 21.34 -12.53
N SER A 237 3.28 21.78 -13.51
CA SER A 237 3.15 21.40 -14.91
C SER A 237 3.53 19.93 -15.22
N LYS A 238 4.24 19.26 -14.30
CA LYS A 238 4.81 17.91 -14.49
C LYS A 238 4.13 16.83 -13.66
N ARG A 239 3.12 17.18 -12.86
CA ARG A 239 2.43 16.25 -11.96
C ARG A 239 1.87 15.03 -12.70
N ILE A 240 1.19 15.27 -13.82
CA ILE A 240 0.64 14.21 -14.67
C ILE A 240 1.74 13.41 -15.39
N ASP A 241 2.81 14.07 -15.84
CA ASP A 241 3.93 13.37 -16.52
C ASP A 241 4.58 12.35 -15.60
N TYR A 242 4.76 12.71 -14.32
CA TYR A 242 5.31 11.81 -13.31
C TYR A 242 4.47 10.54 -13.17
N ILE A 243 3.15 10.70 -13.00
CA ILE A 243 2.21 9.59 -12.87
C ILE A 243 2.19 8.72 -14.14
N LEU A 244 2.19 9.35 -15.32
CA LEU A 244 2.24 8.64 -16.59
C LEU A 244 3.53 7.84 -16.77
N GLU A 245 4.68 8.39 -16.37
CA GLU A 245 5.93 7.65 -16.38
C GLU A 245 5.87 6.46 -15.41
N SER A 246 5.25 6.64 -14.24
CA SER A 246 5.06 5.57 -13.24
C SER A 246 4.28 4.40 -13.83
N ILE A 247 3.15 4.69 -14.47
CA ILE A 247 2.32 3.67 -15.13
C ILE A 247 3.07 3.04 -16.31
N ASN A 248 3.62 3.84 -17.22
CA ASN A 248 4.13 3.32 -18.49
C ASN A 248 5.42 2.51 -18.35
N LYS A 249 6.25 2.83 -17.35
CA LYS A 249 7.60 2.25 -17.22
C LYS A 249 7.73 1.23 -16.09
N TYR A 250 7.00 1.41 -15.00
CA TYR A 250 7.19 0.62 -13.79
C TYR A 250 5.99 -0.25 -13.42
N GLN A 251 4.77 0.07 -13.89
CA GLN A 251 3.61 -0.81 -13.71
C GLN A 251 3.74 -2.06 -14.58
N ASN A 252 3.55 -3.23 -13.98
CA ASN A 252 3.67 -4.52 -14.66
C ASN A 252 2.32 -5.29 -14.72
N VAL A 253 1.25 -4.59 -15.11
CA VAL A 253 -0.09 -5.16 -15.16
C VAL A 253 -0.58 -5.30 -16.59
N ASP A 254 -1.15 -6.47 -16.89
CA ASP A 254 -1.89 -6.70 -18.13
C ASP A 254 -3.32 -6.17 -17.99
N PHE A 255 -3.52 -4.91 -18.40
CA PHE A 255 -4.80 -4.23 -18.30
C PHE A 255 -5.93 -4.90 -19.08
N LEU A 256 -5.63 -5.75 -20.07
CA LEU A 256 -6.65 -6.41 -20.89
C LEU A 256 -7.39 -7.53 -20.16
N GLN A 257 -6.94 -7.92 -18.98
CA GLN A 257 -7.61 -8.92 -18.13
C GLN A 257 -8.80 -8.36 -17.36
N PHE A 258 -9.01 -7.04 -17.41
CA PHE A 258 -10.05 -6.34 -16.68
C PHE A 258 -11.16 -5.87 -17.61
N ASP A 259 -12.38 -5.86 -17.10
CA ASP A 259 -13.58 -5.47 -17.86
C ASP A 259 -13.77 -3.95 -17.88
N ASP A 260 -13.36 -3.25 -16.82
CA ASP A 260 -13.36 -1.79 -16.77
C ASP A 260 -12.29 -1.22 -15.84
N ALA A 261 -12.11 0.10 -15.94
CA ALA A 261 -11.26 0.87 -15.05
C ALA A 261 -11.95 2.13 -14.52
N ILE A 262 -11.64 2.49 -13.28
CA ILE A 262 -11.95 3.80 -12.70
C ILE A 262 -10.65 4.51 -12.39
N ILE A 263 -10.55 5.76 -12.84
CA ILE A 263 -9.48 6.68 -12.48
C ILE A 263 -10.09 7.82 -11.68
N CYS A 264 -9.60 8.05 -10.48
CA CYS A 264 -9.95 9.22 -9.69
C CYS A 264 -8.70 10.07 -9.50
N LEU A 265 -8.71 11.29 -10.02
CA LEU A 265 -7.68 12.28 -9.73
C LEU A 265 -8.12 13.13 -8.57
N ARG A 266 -7.25 13.32 -7.59
CA ARG A 266 -7.52 14.13 -6.41
C ARG A 266 -6.37 15.10 -6.21
N ALA A 267 -6.70 16.38 -6.15
CA ALA A 267 -5.73 17.44 -5.92
C ALA A 267 -6.24 18.41 -4.86
N SER A 268 -5.35 19.30 -4.42
CA SER A 268 -5.76 20.43 -3.57
C SER A 268 -6.86 21.26 -4.25
N SER A 269 -7.80 21.78 -3.48
CA SER A 269 -8.75 22.79 -3.96
C SER A 269 -8.07 24.09 -4.42
N GLU A 270 -6.85 24.37 -3.96
CA GLU A 270 -6.04 25.53 -4.38
C GLU A 270 -5.32 25.27 -5.71
N TYR A 271 -5.00 24.00 -5.99
CA TYR A 271 -4.31 23.55 -7.21
C TYR A 271 -5.12 22.45 -7.91
N PRO A 272 -6.37 22.74 -8.35
CA PRO A 272 -7.25 21.74 -8.93
C PRO A 272 -6.68 21.19 -10.24
N VAL A 273 -7.04 19.94 -10.54
CA VAL A 273 -6.68 19.34 -11.82
C VAL A 273 -7.40 20.06 -12.95
N THR A 274 -6.62 20.53 -13.93
CA THR A 274 -7.13 21.20 -15.13
C THR A 274 -7.67 20.21 -16.17
N GLU A 275 -8.53 20.66 -17.08
CA GLU A 275 -8.99 19.81 -18.18
C GLU A 275 -7.82 19.43 -19.11
N ASP A 276 -6.85 20.32 -19.32
CA ASP A 276 -5.63 20.02 -20.10
C ASP A 276 -4.81 18.87 -19.47
N GLU A 277 -4.66 18.86 -18.15
CA GLU A 277 -4.00 17.77 -17.41
C GLU A 277 -4.75 16.43 -17.56
N LYS A 278 -6.07 16.46 -17.54
CA LYS A 278 -6.92 15.29 -17.74
C LYS A 278 -6.84 14.77 -19.18
N GLU A 279 -6.86 15.64 -20.17
CA GLU A 279 -6.65 15.27 -21.58
C GLU A 279 -5.26 14.67 -21.79
N LYS A 280 -4.24 15.29 -21.21
CA LYS A 280 -2.85 14.81 -21.24
C LYS A 280 -2.73 13.42 -20.61
N LEU A 281 -3.37 13.18 -19.48
CA LEU A 281 -3.44 11.86 -18.86
C LEU A 281 -4.06 10.85 -19.83
N LEU A 282 -5.26 11.13 -20.34
CA LEU A 282 -5.99 10.25 -21.27
C LEU A 282 -5.17 9.89 -22.51
N VAL A 283 -4.47 10.85 -23.10
CA VAL A 283 -3.61 10.59 -24.26
C VAL A 283 -2.41 9.73 -23.88
N GLY A 284 -1.80 10.01 -22.73
CA GLY A 284 -0.58 9.35 -22.24
C GLY A 284 -0.77 7.95 -21.65
N LEU A 285 -1.99 7.53 -21.32
CA LEU A 285 -2.25 6.19 -20.79
C LEU A 285 -1.82 5.08 -21.78
N PRO A 286 -1.40 3.90 -21.28
CA PRO A 286 -1.07 2.74 -22.10
C PRO A 286 -2.21 2.36 -23.06
N LYS A 287 -1.87 1.91 -24.27
CA LYS A 287 -2.87 1.49 -25.27
C LYS A 287 -3.77 0.35 -24.76
N SER A 288 -3.21 -0.57 -23.97
CA SER A 288 -3.93 -1.69 -23.34
C SER A 288 -4.98 -1.19 -22.34
N LEU A 289 -4.63 -0.23 -21.47
CA LEU A 289 -5.58 0.38 -20.55
C LEU A 289 -6.67 1.17 -21.29
N LYS A 290 -6.33 1.86 -22.37
CA LYS A 290 -7.31 2.59 -23.21
C LYS A 290 -8.26 1.69 -24.00
N ALA A 291 -7.95 0.40 -24.12
CA ALA A 291 -8.81 -0.55 -24.83
C ALA A 291 -10.03 -0.97 -24.00
N ILE A 292 -9.97 -0.80 -22.68
CA ILE A 292 -11.08 -1.10 -21.77
C ILE A 292 -11.87 0.19 -21.44
N PRO A 293 -13.16 0.09 -21.09
CA PRO A 293 -13.94 1.23 -20.63
C PRO A 293 -13.31 1.90 -19.41
N ILE A 294 -13.06 3.22 -19.49
CA ILE A 294 -12.49 4.01 -18.38
C ILE A 294 -13.50 5.06 -17.93
N LYS A 295 -13.77 5.11 -16.62
CA LYS A 295 -14.48 6.23 -15.98
C LYS A 295 -13.48 7.12 -15.25
N ILE A 296 -13.48 8.42 -15.55
CA ILE A 296 -12.59 9.38 -14.89
C ILE A 296 -13.40 10.36 -14.06
N GLY A 297 -13.01 10.55 -12.81
CA GLY A 297 -13.57 11.51 -11.88
C GLY A 297 -12.49 12.45 -11.34
N LEU A 298 -12.85 13.71 -11.13
CA LEU A 298 -11.99 14.73 -10.54
C LEU A 298 -12.51 15.08 -9.16
N GLY A 299 -11.69 14.82 -8.14
CA GLY A 299 -12.00 15.16 -6.75
C GLY A 299 -11.06 16.22 -6.21
N THR A 300 -11.47 16.85 -5.11
CA THR A 300 -10.65 17.83 -4.39
C THR A 300 -10.39 17.39 -2.96
N LYS A 301 -9.34 17.93 -2.36
CA LYS A 301 -9.05 17.86 -0.92
C LYS A 301 -8.62 19.21 -0.40
N GLU A 302 -8.92 19.47 0.86
CA GLU A 302 -8.33 20.58 1.60
C GLU A 302 -6.88 20.22 1.91
N SER A 303 -5.94 20.79 1.17
CA SER A 303 -4.50 20.59 1.34
C SER A 303 -3.75 21.76 0.73
N MET A 304 -2.59 22.10 1.29
CA MET A 304 -1.71 23.13 0.72
C MET A 304 -0.74 22.54 -0.32
N MET A 305 -0.74 21.21 -0.50
CA MET A 305 0.18 20.52 -1.39
C MET A 305 -0.27 20.60 -2.85
N GLN A 306 0.69 20.83 -3.73
CA GLN A 306 0.46 20.89 -5.17
C GLN A 306 0.31 19.50 -5.81
N GLU A 307 0.60 18.42 -5.09
CA GLU A 307 0.61 17.07 -5.66
C GLU A 307 -0.80 16.60 -6.10
N VAL A 308 -0.82 15.79 -7.16
CA VAL A 308 -2.00 15.06 -7.61
C VAL A 308 -1.88 13.61 -7.15
N GLU A 309 -2.92 13.13 -6.47
CA GLU A 309 -3.13 11.72 -6.19
C GLU A 309 -4.00 11.14 -7.31
N MET A 310 -3.51 10.12 -8.00
CA MET A 310 -4.32 9.32 -8.90
C MET A 310 -4.58 7.96 -8.27
N MET A 311 -5.85 7.60 -8.18
CA MET A 311 -6.27 6.28 -7.78
C MET A 311 -6.78 5.54 -9.01
N LEU A 312 -6.07 4.49 -9.42
CA LEU A 312 -6.47 3.61 -10.51
C LEU A 312 -7.07 2.33 -9.93
N PHE A 313 -8.27 2.00 -10.37
CA PHE A 313 -8.95 0.76 -10.02
C PHE A 313 -9.28 0.00 -11.29
N LEU A 314 -8.92 -1.27 -11.31
CA LEU A 314 -9.21 -2.19 -12.41
C LEU A 314 -10.19 -3.24 -11.88
N ASN A 315 -11.29 -3.48 -12.59
CA ASN A 315 -12.32 -4.40 -12.12
C ASN A 315 -12.61 -5.52 -13.12
N VAL A 316 -12.97 -6.67 -12.58
CA VAL A 316 -13.52 -7.82 -13.31
C VAL A 316 -14.97 -7.99 -12.89
N ILE A 317 -15.90 -7.97 -13.83
CA ILE A 317 -17.35 -8.09 -13.65
C ILE A 317 -17.80 -9.41 -14.29
N LYS A 318 -18.29 -10.36 -13.48
CA LYS A 318 -18.84 -11.63 -13.98
C LYS A 318 -20.34 -11.60 -14.19
#